data_AF-A0A183P9V8-F1
#
_entry.id   AF-A0A183P9V8-F1
#
_cell.length_a   1.000
_cell.length_b   1.000
_cell.length_c   1.000
_cell.angle_alpha   90.00
_cell.angle_beta   90.00
_cell.angle_gamma   90.00
#
_symmetry.space_group_name_H-M   'P 1'
#
loop_
_entity.id
_entity.type
_entity.pdbx_description
1 polymer ?
#
loop_
_entity_poly.entity_id
_entity_poly.type
_entity_poly.pdbx_seq_one_letter_code
_entity_poly.pdbx_strand_id
1 'polypeptide(L)'
;MEDVRTKRGADISSDHHLLIAKMKLKLKKHWTTGRTTSQKLNTAFLQDTNKLNKFKIVLSNKFQAFHDLLNGEGSTMESNWKGIKEVITSIYHEVLGHKKHHQKEWITVDTLDKIQGRRNKKAAINTSRTRAEKARAQ
;
A
#
# COMPACT_ATOMS: atom_id res chain seq x y z
N MET A 1 24.44 11.39 -6.66
CA MET A 1 24.66 11.02 -5.25
C MET A 1 25.47 12.14 -4.67
N GLU A 2 24.91 12.93 -3.75
CA GLU A 2 25.50 14.22 -3.37
C GLU A 2 26.18 14.20 -1.99
N ASP A 3 25.99 13.17 -1.17
CA ASP A 3 26.61 13.14 0.16
C ASP A 3 26.78 11.70 0.66
N VAL A 4 28.02 11.17 0.59
CA VAL A 4 28.43 9.88 1.13
C VAL A 4 29.40 10.16 2.28
N ARG A 5 29.05 9.71 3.48
CA ARG A 5 29.86 9.93 4.69
C ARG A 5 30.32 8.60 5.24
N THR A 6 31.63 8.46 5.38
CA THR A 6 32.28 7.32 6.05
C THR A 6 32.21 7.57 7.56
N LYS A 7 31.61 6.65 8.32
CA LYS A 7 31.59 6.72 9.80
C LYS A 7 32.63 5.76 10.37
N ARG A 8 33.53 6.27 11.23
CA ARG A 8 34.44 5.46 12.05
C ARG A 8 33.67 4.89 13.24
N GLY A 9 33.76 3.58 13.47
CA GLY A 9 33.12 2.89 14.60
C GLY A 9 31.92 2.04 14.22
N ALA A 10 32.13 1.00 13.41
CA ALA A 10 31.29 -0.19 13.47
C ALA A 10 31.88 -1.06 14.58
N ASP A 11 31.17 -1.20 15.69
CA ASP A 11 31.62 -1.92 16.88
C ASP A 11 31.53 -3.43 16.64
N ILE A 12 32.56 -3.99 16.01
CA ILE A 12 33.02 -5.39 15.99
C ILE A 12 34.43 -5.28 15.38
N SER A 13 35.42 -5.99 15.91
CA SER A 13 36.84 -6.08 15.49
C SER A 13 37.10 -6.36 13.99
N SER A 14 36.58 -5.56 13.07
CA SER A 14 36.74 -5.67 11.63
C SER A 14 37.30 -4.36 11.08
N ASP A 15 38.24 -4.44 10.13
CA ASP A 15 38.88 -3.29 9.49
C ASP A 15 37.95 -2.57 8.47
N HIS A 16 36.66 -2.88 8.49
CA HIS A 16 35.68 -2.36 7.55
C HIS A 16 35.06 -1.04 8.04
N HIS A 17 35.01 -0.05 7.16
CA HIS A 17 34.40 1.25 7.45
C HIS A 17 32.95 1.29 6.97
N LEU A 18 32.04 1.76 7.83
CA LEU A 18 30.63 1.94 7.46
C LEU A 18 30.48 3.13 6.50
N LEU A 19 29.95 2.88 5.30
CA LEU A 19 29.59 3.91 4.34
C LEU A 19 28.09 4.18 4.40
N ILE A 20 27.72 5.45 4.59
CA ILE A 20 26.32 5.88 4.55
C ILE A 20 26.17 6.89 3.42
N ALA A 21 25.32 6.57 2.45
CA ALA A 21 24.97 7.46 1.35
C ALA A 21 23.57 8.07 1.58
N LYS A 22 23.44 9.38 1.39
CA LYS A 22 22.15 10.07 1.35
C LYS A 22 21.79 10.36 -0.10
N MET A 23 20.64 9.88 -0.54
CA MET A 23 20.17 10.05 -1.92
C MET A 23 18.77 10.67 -1.95
N LYS A 24 18.56 11.62 -2.86
CA LYS A 24 17.25 12.19 -3.17
C LYS A 24 16.77 11.61 -4.49
N LEU A 25 15.71 10.80 -4.45
CA LEU A 25 15.11 10.18 -5.62
C LEU A 25 13.79 10.88 -5.97
N LYS A 26 13.58 11.18 -7.25
CA LYS A 26 12.29 11.62 -7.76
C LYS A 26 11.52 10.38 -8.24
N LEU A 27 10.44 10.02 -7.53
CA LEU A 27 9.59 8.90 -7.92
C LEU A 27 8.46 9.39 -8.81
N LYS A 28 8.35 8.86 -10.03
CA LYS A 28 7.21 9.11 -10.90
C LYS A 28 6.11 8.12 -10.56
N LYS A 29 4.91 8.63 -10.26
CA LYS A 29 3.73 7.78 -10.09
C LYS A 29 3.37 7.17 -11.44
N HIS A 30 3.35 5.84 -11.53
CA HIS A 30 2.72 5.15 -12.64
C HIS A 30 1.23 5.02 -12.33
N TRP A 31 0.36 5.36 -13.28
CA TRP A 31 -1.06 5.11 -13.17
C TRP A 31 -1.34 3.76 -13.81
N THR A 32 -1.69 2.77 -12.99
CA THR A 32 -2.19 1.48 -13.48
C THR A 32 -3.69 1.63 -13.73
N THR A 33 -4.16 1.34 -14.94
CA THR A 33 -5.58 1.47 -15.35
C THR A 33 -6.53 0.55 -14.57
N GLY A 34 -6.01 -0.35 -13.73
CA GLY A 34 -6.81 -1.21 -12.87
C GLY A 34 -7.46 -0.45 -11.70
N ARG A 35 -8.74 -0.72 -11.43
CA ARG A 35 -9.45 -0.25 -10.25
C ARG A 35 -8.79 -0.81 -8.98
N THR A 36 -7.78 -0.15 -8.45
CA THR A 36 -7.18 -0.54 -7.18
C THR A 36 -8.10 -0.05 -6.06
N THR A 37 -8.70 -0.98 -5.32
CA THR A 37 -9.24 -0.68 -3.99
C THR A 37 -8.05 -0.44 -3.05
N SER A 38 -7.38 0.72 -3.20
CA SER A 38 -6.35 1.14 -2.26
C SER A 38 -7.04 1.41 -0.92
N GLN A 39 -7.10 0.38 -0.08
CA GLN A 39 -7.59 0.53 1.27
C GLN A 39 -6.50 1.26 2.06
N LYS A 40 -6.84 2.44 2.58
CA LYS A 40 -5.90 3.20 3.41
C LYS A 40 -5.61 2.41 4.67
N LEU A 41 -4.34 2.29 5.01
CA LEU A 41 -3.93 1.74 6.30
C LEU A 41 -4.30 2.71 7.43
N ASN A 42 -4.59 2.18 8.60
CA ASN A 42 -4.93 3.01 9.76
C ASN A 42 -3.65 3.50 10.47
N THR A 43 -3.06 4.59 9.96
CA THR A 43 -1.84 5.19 10.53
C THR A 43 -2.04 5.76 11.93
N ALA A 44 -3.27 6.03 12.35
CA ALA A 44 -3.56 6.52 13.71
C ALA A 44 -3.13 5.51 14.79
N PHE A 45 -3.09 4.21 14.47
CA PHE A 45 -2.61 3.20 15.41
C PHE A 45 -1.11 3.29 15.71
N LEU A 46 -0.33 4.04 14.92
CA LEU A 46 1.06 4.32 15.26
C LEU A 46 1.20 5.42 16.35
N GLN A 47 0.12 6.12 16.69
CA GLN A 47 0.11 7.06 17.82
C GLN A 47 -0.11 6.34 19.16
N ASP A 48 -0.71 5.15 19.13
CA ASP A 48 -0.88 4.30 20.31
C ASP A 48 0.45 3.61 20.63
N THR A 49 0.99 3.89 21.82
CA THR A 49 2.30 3.38 22.25
C THR A 49 2.36 1.84 22.29
N ASN A 50 1.28 1.18 22.72
CA ASN A 50 1.24 -0.28 22.82
C ASN A 50 1.21 -0.91 21.42
N LYS A 51 0.40 -0.37 20.52
CA LYS A 51 0.35 -0.83 19.12
C LYS A 51 1.65 -0.55 18.37
N LEU A 52 2.27 0.60 18.62
CA LEU A 52 3.56 0.94 18.02
C LEU A 52 4.67 -0.01 18.51
N ASN A 53 4.67 -0.39 19.79
CA ASN A 53 5.62 -1.39 20.30
C ASN A 53 5.35 -2.78 19.69
N LYS A 54 4.08 -3.19 19.58
CA LYS A 54 3.71 -4.42 18.87
C LYS A 54 4.18 -4.40 17.41
N PHE A 55 3.98 -3.28 16.72
CA PHE A 55 4.45 -3.09 15.35
C PHE A 55 5.96 -3.29 15.24
N LYS A 56 6.75 -2.67 16.12
CA LYS A 56 8.21 -2.83 16.15
C LYS A 56 8.62 -4.29 16.35
N ILE A 57 8.00 -5.00 17.28
CA ILE A 57 8.33 -6.41 17.56
C ILE A 57 8.01 -7.29 16.35
N VAL A 58 6.79 -7.17 15.80
CA VAL A 58 6.37 -7.97 14.63
C VAL A 58 7.25 -7.66 13.41
N LEU A 59 7.60 -6.39 13.21
CA LEU A 59 8.52 -5.95 12.17
C LEU A 59 9.89 -6.63 12.33
N SER A 60 10.53 -6.49 13.49
CA SER A 60 11.84 -7.09 13.77
C SER A 60 11.83 -8.61 13.56
N ASN A 61 10.83 -9.30 14.11
CA ASN A 61 10.76 -10.76 14.01
C ASN A 61 10.58 -11.24 12.57
N LYS A 62 9.68 -10.62 11.79
CA LYS A 62 9.45 -11.02 10.40
C LYS A 62 10.62 -10.67 9.49
N PHE A 63 11.29 -9.54 9.73
CA PHE A 63 12.49 -9.18 8.96
C PHE A 63 13.67 -10.08 9.29
N GLN A 64 13.82 -10.53 10.54
CA GLN A 64 14.83 -11.52 10.88
C GLN A 64 14.60 -12.82 10.13
N ALA A 65 13.38 -13.37 10.20
CA ALA A 65 13.02 -14.58 9.46
C ALA A 65 13.19 -14.44 7.94
N PHE A 66 12.87 -13.25 7.39
CA PHE A 66 13.06 -12.95 5.98
C PHE A 66 14.54 -12.89 5.60
N HIS A 67 15.39 -12.30 6.45
CA HIS A 67 16.83 -12.25 6.23
C HIS A 67 17.44 -13.66 6.27
N ASP A 68 17.02 -14.51 7.20
CA ASP A 68 17.48 -15.90 7.29
C ASP A 68 17.12 -16.69 6.01
N LEU A 69 15.96 -16.41 5.42
CA LEU A 69 15.53 -16.99 4.14
C LEU A 69 16.32 -16.45 2.93
N LEU A 70 16.74 -15.17 2.96
CA LEU A 70 17.50 -14.53 1.87
C LEU A 70 18.94 -15.03 1.76
N ASN A 71 19.51 -15.59 2.82
CA ASN A 71 20.88 -16.12 2.84
C ASN A 71 21.03 -17.44 2.07
N GLY A 72 19.97 -17.94 1.42
CA GLY A 72 20.03 -19.06 0.48
C GLY A 72 20.55 -18.64 -0.90
N GLU A 73 21.39 -19.48 -1.50
CA GLU A 73 22.01 -19.26 -2.82
C GLU A 73 20.94 -19.18 -3.93
N GLY A 74 20.91 -18.08 -4.70
CA GLY A 74 20.08 -17.96 -5.92
C GLY A 74 18.97 -16.88 -5.94
N SER A 75 18.89 -15.98 -4.97
CA SER A 75 17.88 -14.91 -4.98
C SER A 75 18.27 -13.73 -5.89
N THR A 76 17.37 -13.32 -6.79
CA THR A 76 17.59 -12.15 -7.66
C THR A 76 17.19 -10.86 -6.95
N MET A 77 17.75 -9.71 -7.36
CA MET A 77 17.41 -8.42 -6.74
C MET A 77 15.90 -8.10 -6.83
N GLU A 78 15.24 -8.56 -7.90
CA GLU A 78 13.80 -8.38 -8.08
C GLU A 78 12.97 -9.26 -7.12
N SER A 79 13.36 -10.53 -6.92
CA SER A 79 12.70 -11.40 -5.93
C SER A 79 12.87 -10.86 -4.51
N ASN A 80 14.03 -10.26 -4.20
CA ASN A 80 14.32 -9.67 -2.89
C ASN A 80 13.44 -8.44 -2.67
N TRP A 81 13.33 -7.58 -3.67
CA TRP A 81 12.42 -6.43 -3.62
C TRP A 81 10.95 -6.84 -3.46
N LYS A 82 10.53 -7.92 -4.14
CA LYS A 82 9.18 -8.47 -4.00
C LYS A 82 8.94 -9.00 -2.57
N GLY A 83 9.88 -9.77 -2.02
CA GLY A 83 9.79 -10.29 -0.66
C GLY A 83 9.72 -9.19 0.41
N ILE A 84 10.56 -8.16 0.30
CA ILE A 84 10.51 -6.99 1.20
C ILE A 84 9.12 -6.33 1.16
N LYS A 85 8.57 -6.15 -0.04
CA LYS A 85 7.25 -5.55 -0.21
C LYS A 85 6.15 -6.40 0.43
N GLU A 86 6.22 -7.72 0.27
CA GLU A 86 5.25 -8.67 0.85
C GLU A 86 5.33 -8.70 2.38
N VAL A 87 6.54 -8.77 2.96
CA VAL A 87 6.74 -8.74 4.41
C VAL A 87 6.16 -7.46 5.00
N ILE A 88 6.53 -6.30 4.45
CA ILE A 88 6.02 -5.00 4.90
C ILE A 88 4.49 -4.94 4.80
N THR A 89 3.93 -5.38 3.67
CA THR A 89 2.47 -5.40 3.45
C THR A 89 1.75 -6.30 4.46
N SER A 90 2.31 -7.48 4.75
CA SER A 90 1.75 -8.42 5.73
C SER A 90 1.69 -7.82 7.14
N ILE A 91 2.75 -7.12 7.57
CA ILE A 91 2.83 -6.49 8.90
C ILE A 91 1.80 -5.38 9.02
N TYR A 92 1.67 -4.57 7.97
CA TYR A 92 0.68 -3.50 7.95
C TYR A 92 -0.74 -4.03 8.07
N HIS A 93 -1.09 -5.12 7.38
CA HIS A 93 -2.40 -5.76 7.54
C HIS A 93 -2.60 -6.37 8.93
N GLU A 94 -1.57 -6.98 9.50
CA GLU A 94 -1.64 -7.65 10.81
C GLU A 94 -1.78 -6.67 11.98
N VAL A 95 -1.00 -5.58 11.97
CA VAL A 95 -0.90 -4.68 13.14
C VAL A 95 -1.75 -3.42 12.97
N LEU A 96 -1.73 -2.78 11.80
CA LEU A 96 -2.48 -1.55 11.56
C LEU A 96 -3.87 -1.84 10.99
N GLY A 97 -3.99 -2.89 10.18
CA GLY A 97 -5.20 -3.19 9.44
C GLY A 97 -5.65 -2.03 8.54
N HIS A 98 -6.89 -2.14 8.07
CA HIS A 98 -7.48 -1.15 7.20
C HIS A 98 -8.20 -0.07 7.98
N LYS A 99 -8.09 1.17 7.49
CA LYS A 99 -8.93 2.26 7.95
C LYS A 99 -10.37 1.93 7.59
N LYS A 100 -11.19 1.68 8.62
CA LYS A 100 -12.62 1.54 8.44
C LYS A 100 -13.15 2.88 7.93
N HIS A 101 -13.79 2.85 6.77
CA HIS A 101 -14.63 3.95 6.37
C HIS A 101 -15.90 3.85 7.22
N HIS A 102 -16.09 4.81 8.12
CA HIS A 102 -17.40 5.04 8.69
C HIS A 102 -18.28 5.55 7.55
N GLN A 103 -18.94 4.62 6.87
CA GLN A 103 -20.01 4.98 5.97
C GLN A 103 -21.10 5.59 6.84
N LYS A 104 -21.56 6.79 6.51
CA LYS A 104 -22.69 7.40 7.22
C LYS A 104 -23.85 6.41 7.15
N GLU A 105 -24.58 6.19 8.24
CA GLU A 105 -25.65 5.18 8.31
C GLU A 105 -26.67 5.31 7.17
N TRP A 106 -26.91 6.53 6.69
CA TRP A 106 -27.80 6.83 5.58
C TRP A 106 -27.24 6.54 4.18
N ILE A 107 -25.94 6.25 4.02
CA ILE A 107 -25.31 5.85 2.76
C ILE A 107 -25.13 4.33 2.78
N THR A 108 -26.24 3.62 2.61
CA THR A 108 -26.26 2.16 2.53
C THR A 108 -25.82 1.65 1.15
N VAL A 109 -25.48 0.37 1.05
CA VAL A 109 -25.19 -0.31 -0.23
C VAL A 109 -26.38 -0.19 -1.19
N ASP A 110 -27.61 -0.34 -0.69
CA ASP A 110 -28.85 -0.14 -1.45
C ASP A 110 -28.97 1.28 -2.04
N THR A 111 -28.56 2.31 -1.28
CA THR A 111 -28.56 3.70 -1.79
C THR A 111 -27.57 3.89 -2.94
N LEU A 112 -26.37 3.28 -2.82
CA LEU A 112 -25.36 3.33 -3.88
C LEU A 112 -25.81 2.58 -5.13
N ASP A 113 -26.47 1.43 -4.96
CA ASP A 113 -27.02 0.64 -6.07
C ASP A 113 -28.10 1.43 -6.82
N LYS A 114 -29.02 2.07 -6.09
CA LYS A 114 -30.02 2.99 -6.66
C LYS A 114 -29.39 4.16 -7.41
N ILE A 115 -28.31 4.75 -6.89
CA ILE A 115 -27.56 5.82 -7.60
C ILE A 115 -26.97 5.28 -8.90
N GLN A 116 -26.38 4.08 -8.88
CA GLN A 116 -25.80 3.48 -10.07
C GLN A 116 -26.87 3.12 -11.11
N GLY A 117 -28.00 2.55 -10.69
CA GLY A 117 -29.15 2.29 -11.56
C GLY A 117 -29.65 3.56 -12.24
N ARG A 118 -29.77 4.68 -11.50
CA ARG A 118 -30.13 5.98 -12.08
C ARG A 118 -29.09 6.48 -13.09
N ARG A 119 -27.79 6.30 -12.83
CA ARG A 119 -26.72 6.66 -13.77
C ARG A 119 -26.80 5.85 -15.06
N ASN A 120 -27.04 4.54 -14.96
CA ASN A 120 -27.13 3.66 -16.12
C ASN A 120 -28.34 4.03 -17.00
N LYS A 121 -29.51 4.26 -16.40
CA LYS A 121 -30.69 4.75 -17.12
C LYS A 121 -30.44 6.09 -17.82
N LYS A 122 -29.82 7.04 -17.10
CA LYS A 122 -29.47 8.35 -17.67
C LYS A 122 -28.50 8.22 -18.84
N ALA A 123 -27.52 7.32 -18.74
CA ALA A 123 -26.59 7.05 -19.84
C ALA A 123 -27.32 6.49 -21.06
N ALA A 124 -28.20 5.50 -20.90
CA ALA A 124 -28.99 4.92 -21.98
C ALA A 124 -29.85 5.96 -22.72
N ILE A 125 -30.50 6.87 -21.97
CA ILE A 125 -31.29 7.97 -22.55
C ILE A 125 -30.40 8.96 -23.32
N ASN A 126 -29.23 9.30 -22.77
CA ASN A 126 -28.30 10.25 -23.39
C ASN A 126 -27.65 9.69 -24.67
N THR A 127 -27.47 8.38 -24.76
CA THR A 127 -26.92 7.72 -25.96
C THR A 127 -27.97 7.42 -27.03
N SER A 128 -29.26 7.53 -26.71
CA SER A 128 -30.36 7.26 -27.64
C SER A 128 -30.52 8.39 -28.67
N ARG A 129 -30.65 8.03 -29.96
CA ARG A 129 -30.72 8.99 -31.08
C ARG A 129 -32.15 9.34 -31.47
N THR A 130 -33.09 8.41 -31.33
CA THR A 130 -34.50 8.62 -31.71
C THR A 130 -35.42 8.77 -30.50
N ARG A 131 -36.60 9.39 -30.69
CA ARG A 131 -37.60 9.51 -29.60
C ARG A 131 -38.11 8.14 -29.11
N ALA A 132 -38.24 7.17 -30.01
CA ALA A 132 -38.67 5.82 -29.68
C ALA A 132 -37.64 5.08 -28.80
N GLU A 133 -36.35 5.22 -29.10
CA GLU A 133 -35.27 4.66 -28.27
C GLU A 133 -35.23 5.30 -26.87
N LYS A 134 -35.40 6.62 -26.79
CA LYS A 134 -35.46 7.34 -25.50
C LYS A 134 -36.63 6.86 -24.63
N ALA A 135 -37.80 6.61 -25.22
CA ALA A 135 -38.96 6.10 -24.50
C ALA A 135 -38.74 4.68 -23.93
N ARG A 136 -37.96 3.83 -24.61
CA ARG A 136 -37.61 2.48 -24.11
C ARG A 136 -36.55 2.50 -23.02
N ALA A 137 -35.78 3.57 -22.90
CA ALA A 137 -34.66 3.70 -21.96
C ALA A 137 -35.05 4.32 -20.60
N GLN A 138 -36.30 4.80 -20.44
CA GLN A 138 -36.81 5.38 -19.18
C GLN A 138 -37.21 4.30 -18.14
#